data_AF-A0A356VWV1-F1
#
_entry.id   AF-A0A356VWV1-F1
#
_cell.length_a   1.000
_cell.length_b   1.000
_cell.length_c   1.000
_cell.angle_alpha   90.00
_cell.angle_beta   90.00
_cell.angle_gamma   90.00
#
_symmetry.space_group_name_H-M   'P 1'
#
loop_
_entity.id
_entity.type
_entity.pdbx_description
1 polymer ?
#
loop_
_entity_poly.entity_id
_entity_poly.type
_entity_poly.pdbx_seq_one_letter_code
_entity_poly.pdbx_strand_id
1 'polypeptide(L)' 'AAWWFDNYTLGMIFGAAMLINLTIAALAGALIPLFLNKIKIDPALASGLMLTTVTDSIGFFVFLGLATVILL' A
#
# COMPACT_ATOMS: atom_id res chain seq x y z
N ALA A 1 -7.33 -13.18 8.91
CA ALA A 1 -6.39 -12.97 10.03
C ALA A 1 -7.00 -13.33 11.39
N ALA A 2 -8.07 -12.66 11.84
CA ALA A 2 -8.68 -12.96 13.16
C ALA A 2 -9.08 -14.44 13.36
N TRP A 3 -9.77 -15.05 12.39
CA TRP A 3 -10.16 -16.47 12.46
C TRP A 3 -9.05 -17.47 12.11
N TRP A 4 -7.97 -17.02 11.47
CA TRP A 4 -6.89 -17.91 11.06
C TRP A 4 -5.79 -18.00 12.12
N PHE A 5 -5.57 -16.91 12.85
CA PHE A 5 -4.56 -16.81 13.89
C PHE A 5 -5.16 -16.80 15.31
N ASP A 6 -6.49 -16.95 15.44
CA ASP A 6 -7.25 -16.77 16.69
C ASP A 6 -6.84 -15.51 17.48
N ASN A 7 -6.40 -14.49 16.76
CA ASN A 7 -5.84 -13.27 17.32
C ASN A 7 -6.56 -12.05 16.74
N TYR A 8 -7.47 -11.50 17.55
CA TYR A 8 -8.26 -10.33 17.20
C TYR A 8 -7.40 -9.09 16.95
N THR A 9 -6.31 -8.90 17.71
CA THR A 9 -5.36 -7.80 17.54
C THR A 9 -4.67 -7.86 16.18
N LEU A 10 -4.16 -9.04 15.80
CA LEU A 10 -3.55 -9.25 14.48
C LEU A 10 -4.57 -9.02 13.35
N GLY A 11 -5.82 -9.42 13.57
CA GLY A 11 -6.94 -9.16 12.67
C GLY A 11 -7.18 -7.66 12.44
N MET A 12 -7.21 -6.86 13.51
CA MET A 12 -7.36 -5.41 13.42
C MET A 12 -6.17 -4.74 12.72
N ILE A 13 -4.94 -5.17 13.01
CA ILE A 13 -3.73 -4.64 12.35
C ILE A 13 -3.79 -4.86 10.85
N PHE A 14 -4.12 -6.08 10.40
CA PHE A 14 -4.28 -6.39 8.98
C PHE A 14 -5.40 -5.56 8.33
N GLY A 15 -6.55 -5.43 9.00
CA GLY A 15 -7.67 -4.64 8.49
C GLY A 15 -7.31 -3.16 8.32
N ALA A 16 -6.69 -2.56 9.33
CA ALA A 16 -6.22 -1.18 9.28
C ALA A 16 -5.13 -0.98 8.21
N ALA A 17 -4.16 -1.90 8.13
CA ALA A 17 -3.10 -1.85 7.13
C ALA A 17 -3.66 -1.89 5.69
N MET A 18 -4.64 -2.76 5.44
CA MET A 18 -5.30 -2.87 4.13
C MET A 18 -6.07 -1.60 3.76
N LEU A 19 -6.79 -0.99 4.71
CA LEU A 19 -7.49 0.27 4.45
C LEU A 19 -6.53 1.40 4.06
N ILE A 20 -5.42 1.53 4.80
CA ILE A 20 -4.39 2.53 4.49
C ILE A 20 -3.75 2.22 3.14
N ASN A 21 -3.40 0.97 2.87
CA ASN A 21 -2.78 0.56 1.62
C ASN A 21 -3.67 0.86 0.41
N LEU A 22 -4.97 0.56 0.49
CA LEU A 22 -5.93 0.86 -0.58
C LEU A 22 -6.10 2.38 -0.79
N THR A 23 -6.10 3.15 0.28
CA THR A 23 -6.17 4.62 0.19
C THR A 23 -4.96 5.18 -0.55
N ILE A 24 -3.76 4.71 -0.21
CA ILE A 24 -2.52 5.14 -0.87
C ILE A 24 -2.46 4.62 -2.31
N ALA A 25 -2.90 3.40 -2.57
CA ALA A 25 -2.97 2.84 -3.93
C ALA A 25 -3.86 3.67 -4.85
N ALA A 26 -5.02 4.14 -4.38
CA ALA A 26 -5.90 5.02 -5.15
C ALA A 26 -5.22 6.37 -5.46
N LEU A 27 -4.55 6.96 -4.47
CA LEU A 27 -3.79 8.22 -4.64
C LEU A 27 -2.62 8.03 -5.61
N ALA A 28 -1.84 6.98 -5.46
CA ALA A 28 -0.71 6.65 -6.31
C ALA A 28 -1.16 6.35 -7.75
N GLY A 29 -2.29 5.66 -7.92
CA GLY A 29 -2.89 5.39 -9.23
C GLY A 29 -3.26 6.67 -10.00
N ALA A 30 -3.63 7.74 -9.29
CA ALA A 30 -3.88 9.05 -9.91
C ALA A 30 -2.60 9.90 -10.07
N LEU A 31 -1.71 9.89 -9.07
CA LEU A 31 -0.52 10.76 -9.03
C LEU A 31 0.63 10.26 -9.91
N ILE A 32 0.87 8.95 -9.98
CA ILE A 32 2.00 8.37 -10.75
C ILE A 32 1.90 8.73 -12.23
N PRO A 33 0.76 8.54 -12.93
CA PRO A 33 0.65 8.90 -14.34
C PRO A 33 0.88 10.40 -14.59
N LEU A 34 0.37 11.26 -13.70
CA LEU A 34 0.56 12.71 -13.77
C LEU A 34 2.02 13.10 -13.58
N PHE A 35 2.72 12.47 -12.63
CA PHE A 35 4.13 12.70 -12.37
C PHE A 35 5.00 12.26 -13.56
N LEU A 36 4.74 11.07 -14.11
CA LEU A 36 5.44 10.53 -15.29
C LEU A 36 5.28 11.45 -16.51
N ASN A 37 4.05 11.93 -16.77
CA ASN A 37 3.79 12.86 -17.86
C ASN A 37 4.57 14.18 -17.67
N LYS A 38 4.71 14.67 -16.44
CA LYS A 38 5.45 15.90 -16.12
C LYS A 38 6.95 15.79 -16.42
N ILE A 39 7.51 14.59 -16.28
CA ILE A 39 8.92 14.31 -16.61
C ILE A 39 9.11 13.77 -18.05
N LYS A 40 8.07 13.88 -18.90
CA LYS A 40 8.06 13.44 -20.31
C LYS A 40 8.29 11.93 -20.51
N ILE A 41 7.96 11.11 -19.51
CA ILE A 41 7.94 9.65 -19.62
C ILE A 41 6.53 9.21 -19.99
N ASP A 42 6.40 8.31 -20.95
CA ASP A 42 5.11 7.75 -21.36
C ASP A 42 4.45 6.97 -20.20
N PRO A 43 3.32 7.47 -19.65
CA PRO A 43 2.63 6.81 -18.55
C PRO A 43 2.12 5.42 -18.94
N ALA A 44 1.80 5.16 -20.21
CA ALA A 44 1.23 3.88 -20.63
C ALA A 44 2.24 2.72 -20.48
N LEU A 45 3.54 3.02 -20.62
CA LEU A 45 4.61 2.04 -20.50
C LEU A 45 5.09 1.83 -19.05
N ALA A 46 5.13 2.90 -18.26
CA ALA A 46 5.76 2.88 -16.93
C ALA A 46 4.78 2.86 -15.74
N SER A 47 3.53 3.32 -15.91
CA SER A 47 2.61 3.51 -14.78
C SER A 47 2.24 2.21 -14.08
N GLY A 48 2.02 1.10 -14.81
CA GLY A 48 1.60 -0.17 -14.21
C GLY A 48 2.66 -0.77 -13.29
N LEU A 49 3.91 -0.89 -13.78
CA LEU A 49 5.05 -1.39 -13.00
C LEU A 49 5.39 -0.48 -11.83
N MET A 50 5.35 0.84 -12.05
CA MET A 50 5.67 1.80 -11.00
C MET A 50 4.57 1.85 -9.93
N LEU A 51 3.30 1.69 -10.32
CA LEU A 51 2.19 1.59 -9.37
C LEU A 51 2.33 0.37 -8.48
N THR A 52 2.52 -0.83 -9.05
CA THR A 52 2.61 -2.06 -8.26
C THR A 52 3.80 -2.06 -7.31
N THR A 53 4.97 -1.59 -7.76
CA THR A 53 6.17 -1.48 -6.90
C THR A 53 5.99 -0.50 -5.74
N VAL A 54 5.34 0.64 -5.99
CA VAL A 54 5.02 1.61 -4.95
C VAL A 54 4.01 1.02 -3.97
N THR A 55 2.93 0.39 -4.46
CA THR A 55 1.91 -0.19 -3.58
C THR A 55 2.42 -1.40 -2.79
N ASP A 56 3.31 -2.21 -3.36
CA ASP A 56 3.93 -3.34 -2.65
C ASP A 56 4.83 -2.85 -1.53
N SER A 57 5.68 -1.86 -1.81
CA SER A 57 6.57 -1.27 -0.81
C SER A 57 5.78 -0.62 0.32
N ILE A 58 4.82 0.24 -0.01
CA ILE A 58 3.99 0.95 0.97
C ILE A 58 3.13 -0.03 1.77
N GLY A 59 2.49 -1.00 1.12
CA GLY A 59 1.67 -1.99 1.80
C GLY A 59 2.47 -2.78 2.83
N PHE A 60 3.69 -3.17 2.49
CA PHE A 60 4.60 -3.86 3.40
C PHE A 60 5.02 -2.96 4.57
N PHE A 61 5.42 -1.71 4.32
CA PHE A 61 5.81 -0.77 5.38
C PHE A 61 4.65 -0.42 6.31
N VAL A 62 3.44 -0.22 5.78
CA VAL A 62 2.25 0.08 6.58
C VAL A 62 1.92 -1.09 7.49
N PHE A 63 1.95 -2.32 6.96
CA PHE A 63 1.69 -3.51 7.76
C PHE A 63 2.72 -3.69 8.88
N LEU A 64 4.01 -3.67 8.55
CA LEU A 64 5.08 -3.83 9.54
C LEU A 64 5.13 -2.67 10.55
N GLY A 65 4.90 -1.45 10.10
CA GLY A 65 4.87 -0.27 10.94
C GLY A 65 3.74 -0.34 11.97
N LEU A 66 2.52 -0.69 11.52
CA LEU A 66 1.39 -0.88 12.43
C LEU A 66 1.60 -2.06 13.39
N ALA A 67 2.15 -3.17 12.89
CA ALA A 67 2.48 -4.32 13.74
C ALA A 67 3.50 -3.93 14.82
N THR A 68 4.53 -3.17 14.47
CA THR A 68 5.57 -2.73 15.42
C THR A 68 5.00 -1.78 16.47
N VAL A 69 4.14 -0.83 16.09
CA VAL A 69 3.58 0.15 17.03
C VAL A 69 2.54 -0.47 17.98
N ILE A 70 1.82 -1.50 17.53
CA ILE A 70 0.69 -2.08 18.29
C ILE A 70 1.08 -3.35 19.05
N LEU A 71 2.05 -4.14 18.57
CA LEU A 71 2.44 -5.42 19.19
C LEU A 71 3.72 -5.35 20.02
N LEU A 72 4.57 -4.33 19.81
CA LEU A 72 5.76 -4.10 20.63
C LEU A 72 5.41 -3.24 21.86
#